data_AF-A0A2S8Q8B6-F1
#
_entry.id   AF-A0A2S8Q8B6-F1
#
_cell.length_a   1.000
_cell.length_b   1.000
_cell.length_c   1.000
_cell.angle_alpha   90.00
_cell.angle_beta   90.00
_cell.angle_gamma   90.00
#
_symmetry.space_group_name_H-M   'P 1'
#
loop_
_entity.id
_entity.type
_entity.pdbx_description
1 polymer ?
#
loop_
_entity_poly.entity_id
_entity_poly.type
_entity_poly.pdbx_seq_one_letter_code
_entity_poly.pdbx_strand_id
1 'polypeptide(L)'
;MNAIILAAGLGSRFNNLTKENHKALLPINGIPNIERTIQYLHEFGIQEIHIVTGHMAHLFDYLATGYDCNLIYNPNYANYNSIYSFYLASDFFKNSLVIDADVVLLDNIFTSLEQSIYYVIKRPKSEDAEWIPILSKQNLIKDIQVSNANKPSLLGISYWDEVSCEIIKKEIPKFLNKENLENSKLYWDNIPIMLLDKIKVGIHLVGKNQAAEMDTIENYHYICDTMIKACYTSS
;
A
#
# COMPACT_ATOMS: atom_id res chain seq x y z
N MET A 1 1.85 -17.60 -1.55
CA MET A 1 1.97 -16.16 -1.28
C MET A 1 0.98 -15.46 -2.18
N ASN A 2 0.23 -14.50 -1.63
CA ASN A 2 -0.74 -13.71 -2.38
C ASN A 2 -0.51 -12.21 -2.13
N ALA A 3 -1.27 -11.35 -2.80
CA ALA A 3 -1.26 -9.92 -2.57
C ALA A 3 -2.66 -9.39 -2.24
N ILE A 4 -2.72 -8.43 -1.33
CA ILE A 4 -3.91 -7.65 -0.97
C ILE A 4 -3.64 -6.20 -1.35
N ILE A 5 -4.42 -5.65 -2.26
CA ILE A 5 -4.33 -4.24 -2.69
C ILE A 5 -5.51 -3.48 -2.08
N LEU A 6 -5.22 -2.42 -1.32
CA LEU A 6 -6.23 -1.57 -0.68
C LEU A 6 -6.55 -0.38 -1.59
N ALA A 7 -7.66 -0.48 -2.34
CA ALA A 7 -8.06 0.46 -3.38
C ALA A 7 -9.46 1.08 -3.15
N ALA A 8 -9.98 1.05 -1.92
CA ALA A 8 -11.36 1.49 -1.65
C ALA A 8 -11.52 3.00 -1.46
N GLY A 9 -10.42 3.72 -1.19
CA GLY A 9 -10.43 5.10 -0.70
C GLY A 9 -10.92 6.13 -1.71
N LEU A 10 -11.52 7.22 -1.21
CA LEU A 10 -12.08 8.31 -2.03
C LEU A 10 -11.05 9.11 -2.85
N GLY A 11 -9.77 9.10 -2.46
CA GLY A 11 -8.78 9.99 -3.06
C GLY A 11 -9.15 11.47 -2.90
N SER A 12 -9.71 11.87 -1.75
CA SER A 12 -10.28 13.22 -1.53
C SER A 12 -9.30 14.38 -1.73
N ARG A 13 -7.98 14.11 -1.70
CA ARG A 13 -6.90 15.07 -1.98
C ARG A 13 -6.67 15.34 -3.48
N PHE A 14 -7.32 14.59 -4.37
CA PHE A 14 -7.11 14.66 -5.84
C PHE A 14 -8.03 15.63 -6.60
N ASN A 15 -8.87 16.43 -5.91
CA ASN A 15 -9.76 17.44 -6.50
C ASN A 15 -10.53 16.94 -7.75
N ASN A 16 -10.68 17.78 -8.79
CA ASN A 16 -11.61 17.58 -9.92
C ASN A 16 -11.26 16.40 -10.85
N LEU A 17 -10.02 15.88 -10.87
CA LEU A 17 -9.63 14.80 -11.79
C LEU A 17 -10.20 13.44 -11.37
N THR A 18 -10.49 13.24 -10.08
CA THR A 18 -11.11 12.00 -9.60
C THR A 18 -12.63 12.03 -9.62
N LYS A 19 -13.25 13.02 -10.28
CA LYS A 19 -14.71 13.06 -10.45
C LYS A 19 -15.24 11.94 -11.34
N GLU A 20 -14.44 11.50 -12.30
CA GLU A 20 -14.83 10.49 -13.29
C GLU A 20 -13.91 9.27 -13.28
N ASN A 21 -12.81 9.29 -12.50
CA ASN A 21 -11.85 8.20 -12.45
C ASN A 21 -11.27 8.00 -11.05
N HIS A 22 -10.83 6.78 -10.75
CA HIS A 22 -10.19 6.44 -9.48
C HIS A 22 -8.68 6.67 -9.55
N LYS A 23 -8.04 7.17 -8.47
CA LYS A 23 -6.59 7.47 -8.47
C LYS A 23 -5.73 6.27 -8.89
N ALA A 24 -6.06 5.08 -8.40
CA ALA A 24 -5.37 3.83 -8.75
C ALA A 24 -5.47 3.45 -10.24
N LEU A 25 -6.41 4.05 -10.98
CA LEU A 25 -6.64 3.82 -12.41
C LEU A 25 -6.09 4.96 -13.28
N LEU A 26 -5.43 5.96 -12.68
CA LEU A 26 -4.75 7.00 -13.44
C LEU A 26 -3.53 6.39 -14.17
N PRO A 27 -3.35 6.69 -15.46
CA PRO A 27 -2.28 6.10 -16.25
C PRO A 27 -0.92 6.75 -15.93
N ILE A 28 0.07 5.94 -15.62
CA ILE A 28 1.47 6.33 -15.53
C ILE A 28 2.17 5.81 -16.78
N ASN A 29 2.59 6.74 -17.65
CA ASN A 29 3.14 6.41 -18.97
C ASN A 29 2.23 5.48 -19.79
N GLY A 30 0.92 5.76 -19.79
CA GLY A 30 -0.09 5.02 -20.56
C GLY A 30 -0.62 3.75 -19.90
N ILE A 31 -0.09 3.32 -18.75
CA ILE A 31 -0.54 2.11 -18.03
C ILE A 31 -1.18 2.52 -16.71
N PRO A 32 -2.43 2.13 -16.40
CA PRO A 32 -3.06 2.38 -15.10
C PRO A 32 -2.16 1.97 -13.93
N ASN A 33 -2.08 2.79 -12.88
CA ASN A 33 -1.17 2.53 -11.75
C ASN A 33 -1.33 1.12 -11.15
N ILE A 34 -2.58 0.70 -10.92
CA ILE A 34 -2.85 -0.63 -10.36
C ILE A 34 -2.43 -1.77 -11.29
N GLU A 35 -2.54 -1.60 -12.61
CA GLU A 35 -2.06 -2.60 -13.56
C GLU A 35 -0.55 -2.75 -13.52
N ARG A 36 0.19 -1.66 -13.34
CA ARG A 36 1.64 -1.72 -13.14
C ARG A 36 2.00 -2.56 -11.92
N THR A 37 1.30 -2.34 -10.80
CA THR A 37 1.47 -3.13 -9.58
C THR A 37 1.15 -4.60 -9.82
N ILE A 38 0.04 -4.91 -10.50
CA ILE A 38 -0.35 -6.30 -10.85
C ILE A 38 0.70 -6.97 -11.74
N GLN A 39 1.21 -6.27 -12.76
CA GLN A 39 2.25 -6.79 -13.65
C GLN A 39 3.53 -7.13 -12.87
N TYR A 40 4.00 -6.24 -11.99
CA TYR A 40 5.19 -6.50 -11.17
C TYR A 40 4.97 -7.63 -10.15
N LEU A 41 3.76 -7.80 -9.61
CA LEU A 41 3.40 -8.95 -8.79
C LEU A 41 3.47 -10.26 -9.58
N HIS A 42 2.91 -10.27 -10.80
CA HIS A 42 2.95 -11.43 -11.69
C HIS A 42 4.39 -11.81 -12.08
N GLU A 43 5.22 -10.83 -12.43
CA GLU A 43 6.66 -11.01 -12.71
C GLU A 43 7.41 -11.60 -11.52
N PHE A 44 7.05 -11.17 -10.31
CA PHE A 44 7.61 -11.70 -9.07
C PHE A 44 7.06 -13.12 -8.72
N GLY A 45 6.04 -13.59 -9.43
CA GLY A 45 5.46 -14.93 -9.27
C GLY A 45 4.22 -14.99 -8.38
N ILE A 46 3.64 -13.86 -7.99
CA ILE A 46 2.36 -13.82 -7.26
C ILE A 46 1.22 -13.73 -8.27
N GLN A 47 0.36 -14.75 -8.31
CA GLN A 47 -0.80 -14.80 -9.20
C GLN A 47 -2.13 -14.56 -8.46
N GLU A 48 -2.18 -14.89 -7.17
CA GLU A 48 -3.36 -14.68 -6.35
C GLU A 48 -3.38 -13.23 -5.83
N ILE A 49 -4.28 -12.41 -6.36
CA ILE A 49 -4.39 -10.98 -6.04
C ILE A 49 -5.82 -10.65 -5.60
N HIS A 50 -5.94 -10.05 -4.43
CA HIS A 50 -7.20 -9.57 -3.85
C HIS A 50 -7.19 -8.04 -3.84
N ILE A 51 -8.21 -7.41 -4.42
CA ILE A 51 -8.30 -5.96 -4.50
C ILE A 51 -9.54 -5.52 -3.73
N VAL A 52 -9.33 -4.78 -2.65
CA VAL A 52 -10.44 -4.20 -1.88
C VAL A 52 -10.84 -2.89 -2.55
N THR A 53 -12.01 -2.88 -3.17
CA THR A 53 -12.58 -1.73 -3.88
C THR A 53 -13.65 -1.04 -3.02
N GLY A 54 -14.09 0.14 -3.43
CA GLY A 54 -15.08 0.93 -2.71
C GLY A 54 -15.59 2.05 -3.58
N HIS A 55 -14.98 3.23 -3.45
CA HIS A 55 -15.28 4.33 -4.35
C HIS A 55 -15.07 3.92 -5.82
N MET A 56 -16.08 4.16 -6.66
CA MET A 56 -16.04 3.80 -8.09
C MET A 56 -15.67 2.33 -8.38
N ALA A 57 -16.10 1.38 -7.53
CA ALA A 57 -15.72 -0.02 -7.64
C ALA A 57 -15.93 -0.64 -9.05
N HIS A 58 -17.00 -0.26 -9.76
CA HIS A 58 -17.30 -0.73 -11.12
C HIS A 58 -16.17 -0.46 -12.13
N LEU A 59 -15.33 0.55 -11.91
CA LEU A 59 -14.18 0.83 -12.79
C LEU A 59 -13.09 -0.24 -12.69
N PHE A 60 -13.09 -1.08 -11.66
CA PHE A 60 -12.11 -2.15 -11.44
C PHE A 60 -12.57 -3.50 -12.00
N ASP A 61 -13.83 -3.65 -12.45
CA ASP A 61 -14.41 -4.94 -12.86
C ASP A 61 -13.60 -5.64 -13.96
N TYR A 62 -12.94 -4.86 -14.83
CA TYR A 62 -12.08 -5.39 -15.88
C TYR A 62 -10.84 -6.12 -15.34
N LEU A 63 -10.38 -5.82 -14.13
CA LEU A 63 -9.25 -6.51 -13.50
C LEU A 63 -9.60 -7.95 -13.12
N ALA A 64 -10.86 -8.23 -12.79
CA ALA A 64 -11.31 -9.59 -12.52
C ALA A 64 -11.24 -10.48 -13.77
N THR A 65 -11.54 -9.93 -14.94
CA THR A 65 -11.58 -10.69 -16.20
C THR A 65 -10.25 -10.66 -16.96
N GLY A 66 -9.53 -9.54 -16.92
CA GLY A 66 -8.27 -9.34 -17.64
C GLY A 66 -7.03 -9.81 -16.88
N TYR A 67 -7.08 -9.85 -15.54
CA TYR A 67 -5.93 -10.17 -14.68
C TYR A 67 -6.24 -11.22 -13.61
N ASP A 68 -7.42 -11.87 -13.64
CA ASP A 68 -7.85 -12.89 -12.66
C ASP A 68 -7.81 -12.42 -11.20
N CYS A 69 -8.02 -11.11 -10.98
CA CYS A 69 -8.03 -10.53 -9.64
C CYS A 69 -9.37 -10.78 -8.92
N ASN A 70 -9.32 -11.12 -7.64
CA ASN A 70 -10.53 -11.20 -6.80
C ASN A 70 -10.88 -9.82 -6.24
N LEU A 71 -12.04 -9.27 -6.62
CA LEU A 71 -12.51 -7.96 -6.16
C LEU A 71 -13.40 -8.10 -4.91
N ILE A 72 -13.06 -7.35 -3.86
CA ILE A 72 -13.78 -7.33 -2.58
C ILE A 72 -14.36 -5.93 -2.38
N TYR A 73 -15.69 -5.80 -2.42
CA TYR A 73 -16.33 -4.49 -2.24
C TYR A 73 -16.42 -4.13 -0.75
N ASN A 74 -15.88 -2.96 -0.39
CA ASN A 74 -16.05 -2.35 0.93
C ASN A 74 -17.26 -1.38 0.90
N PRO A 75 -18.43 -1.73 1.47
CA PRO A 75 -19.59 -0.81 1.49
C PRO A 75 -19.41 0.40 2.43
N ASN A 76 -18.42 0.38 3.32
CA ASN A 76 -18.14 1.42 4.31
C ASN A 76 -16.91 2.27 3.96
N TYR A 77 -16.48 2.26 2.69
CA TYR A 77 -15.28 2.97 2.22
C TYR A 77 -15.29 4.48 2.53
N ALA A 78 -16.46 5.09 2.65
CA ALA A 78 -16.63 6.51 2.95
C ALA A 78 -16.66 6.82 4.46
N ASN A 79 -16.88 5.80 5.30
CA ASN A 79 -17.10 5.97 6.74
C ASN A 79 -15.85 5.62 7.56
N TYR A 80 -15.11 4.60 7.13
CA TYR A 80 -13.99 4.04 7.89
C TYR A 80 -12.69 4.11 7.11
N ASN A 81 -11.58 4.18 7.82
CA ASN A 81 -10.25 4.18 7.20
C ASN A 81 -9.81 2.73 6.82
N SER A 82 -8.58 2.55 6.35
CA SER A 82 -8.07 1.31 5.72
C SER A 82 -8.18 0.06 6.59
N ILE A 83 -8.33 0.21 7.91
CA ILE A 83 -8.54 -0.90 8.84
C ILE A 83 -9.74 -1.78 8.48
N TYR A 84 -10.85 -1.17 8.04
CA TYR A 84 -12.04 -1.92 7.66
C TYR A 84 -11.88 -2.58 6.28
N SER A 85 -11.20 -1.91 5.34
CA SER A 85 -10.83 -2.51 4.06
C SER A 85 -9.95 -3.74 4.26
N PHE A 86 -8.94 -3.66 5.12
CA PHE A 86 -8.07 -4.79 5.44
C PHE A 86 -8.82 -5.93 6.12
N TYR A 87 -9.73 -5.62 7.06
CA TYR A 87 -10.60 -6.63 7.68
C TYR A 87 -11.38 -7.45 6.66
N LEU A 88 -11.98 -6.82 5.64
CA LEU A 88 -12.74 -7.52 4.60
C LEU A 88 -11.89 -8.49 3.77
N ALA A 89 -10.59 -8.24 3.66
CA ALA A 89 -9.64 -9.12 2.99
C ALA A 89 -8.88 -10.07 3.94
N SER A 90 -9.13 -10.00 5.26
CA SER A 90 -8.31 -10.69 6.26
C SER A 90 -8.36 -12.22 6.18
N ASP A 91 -9.39 -12.79 5.56
CA ASP A 91 -9.45 -14.23 5.28
C ASP A 91 -8.34 -14.68 4.34
N PHE A 92 -7.94 -13.83 3.38
CA PHE A 92 -6.86 -14.07 2.44
C PHE A 92 -5.47 -13.70 2.98
N PHE A 93 -5.39 -13.05 4.15
CA PHE A 93 -4.13 -12.62 4.75
C PHE A 93 -3.34 -13.82 5.32
N LYS A 94 -2.52 -14.43 4.48
CA LYS A 94 -1.71 -15.62 4.79
C LYS A 94 -0.47 -15.63 3.89
N ASN A 95 0.69 -15.25 4.43
CA ASN A 95 1.91 -15.12 3.65
C ASN A 95 1.67 -14.14 2.47
N SER A 96 1.46 -12.87 2.80
CA SER A 96 0.84 -11.89 1.90
C SER A 96 1.64 -10.60 1.79
N LEU A 97 1.67 -10.03 0.59
CA LEU A 97 1.93 -8.61 0.40
C LEU A 97 0.65 -7.80 0.67
N VAL A 98 0.77 -6.65 1.33
CA VAL A 98 -0.29 -5.65 1.49
C VAL A 98 0.20 -4.35 0.88
N ILE A 99 -0.58 -3.79 -0.06
CA ILE A 99 -0.19 -2.68 -0.92
C ILE A 99 -1.29 -1.62 -0.93
N ASP A 100 -0.94 -0.38 -0.64
CA ASP A 100 -1.80 0.77 -0.84
C ASP A 100 -1.83 1.16 -2.34
N ALA A 101 -3.03 1.39 -2.89
CA ALA A 101 -3.21 1.55 -4.34
C ALA A 101 -2.76 2.91 -4.91
N ASP A 102 -2.32 3.84 -4.06
CA ASP A 102 -1.68 5.12 -4.40
C ASP A 102 -0.16 5.06 -4.47
N VAL A 103 0.44 3.92 -4.12
CA VAL A 103 1.86 3.68 -4.38
C VAL A 103 2.05 3.48 -5.87
N VAL A 104 2.95 4.26 -6.45
CA VAL A 104 3.37 4.13 -7.85
C VAL A 104 4.72 3.45 -7.90
N LEU A 105 4.76 2.23 -8.44
CA LEU A 105 5.99 1.51 -8.72
C LEU A 105 6.54 1.95 -10.08
N LEU A 106 7.72 2.59 -10.06
CA LEU A 106 8.44 3.01 -11.25
C LEU A 106 9.27 1.85 -11.81
N ASP A 107 9.85 1.04 -10.92
CA ASP A 107 10.53 -0.23 -11.21
C ASP A 107 9.92 -1.38 -10.39
N ASN A 108 10.22 -2.62 -10.79
CA ASN A 108 9.89 -3.79 -9.97
C ASN A 108 10.81 -3.82 -8.72
N ILE A 109 10.21 -3.67 -7.53
CA ILE A 109 10.93 -3.62 -6.25
C ILE A 109 10.86 -4.94 -5.46
N PHE A 110 10.10 -5.93 -5.96
CA PHE A 110 9.87 -7.16 -5.23
C PHE A 110 11.12 -8.04 -5.30
N THR A 111 11.57 -8.52 -4.14
CA THR A 111 12.76 -9.35 -3.95
C THR A 111 12.41 -10.55 -3.07
N SER A 112 13.31 -11.52 -2.87
CA SER A 112 13.05 -12.65 -1.96
C SER A 112 12.50 -12.18 -0.59
N LEU A 113 11.41 -12.80 -0.14
CA LEU A 113 10.65 -12.45 1.06
C LEU A 113 10.74 -13.58 2.10
N GLU A 114 11.71 -13.50 3.00
CA GLU A 114 11.98 -14.56 4.00
C GLU A 114 11.39 -14.27 5.39
N GLN A 115 11.06 -13.00 5.66
CA GLN A 115 10.50 -12.55 6.93
C GLN A 115 9.60 -11.35 6.69
N SER A 116 8.70 -11.06 7.63
CA SER A 116 7.86 -9.86 7.56
C SER A 116 8.69 -8.58 7.45
N ILE A 117 8.34 -7.70 6.52
CA ILE A 117 9.05 -6.44 6.27
C ILE A 117 8.08 -5.33 5.91
N TYR A 118 8.47 -4.10 6.25
CA TYR A 118 7.96 -2.91 5.58
C TYR A 118 8.92 -2.47 4.48
N TYR A 119 8.38 -2.18 3.30
CA TYR A 119 9.12 -1.43 2.30
C TYR A 119 9.15 0.05 2.74
N VAL A 120 10.33 0.64 2.70
CA VAL A 120 10.56 2.03 3.10
C VAL A 120 11.25 2.80 2.00
N ILE A 121 10.98 4.08 1.90
CA ILE A 121 11.60 4.97 0.92
C ILE A 121 12.07 6.25 1.59
N LYS A 122 13.20 6.79 1.11
CA LYS A 122 13.65 8.11 1.55
C LYS A 122 13.05 9.19 0.66
N ARG A 123 12.03 9.88 1.18
CA ARG A 123 11.35 10.99 0.48
C ARG A 123 12.20 12.29 0.49
N PRO A 124 11.95 13.22 -0.45
CA PRO A 124 12.45 14.59 -0.33
C PRO A 124 12.03 15.23 0.99
N LYS A 125 12.76 16.26 1.43
CA LYS A 125 12.38 16.98 2.66
C LYS A 125 11.02 17.64 2.46
N SER A 126 10.05 17.31 3.32
CA SER A 126 8.72 17.96 3.38
C SER A 126 8.45 18.45 4.82
N GLU A 127 7.43 19.30 4.96
CA GLU A 127 6.83 19.62 6.26
C GLU A 127 5.83 18.55 6.72
N ASP A 128 5.38 17.69 5.80
CA ASP A 128 4.47 16.58 6.08
C ASP A 128 5.12 15.54 7.00
N ALA A 129 4.30 15.00 7.90
CA ALA A 129 4.73 13.96 8.81
C ALA A 129 4.49 12.58 8.21
N GLU A 130 5.53 11.75 8.27
CA GLU A 130 5.56 10.41 7.71
C GLU A 130 5.76 9.38 8.81
N TRP A 131 5.39 8.13 8.55
CA TRP A 131 5.61 7.02 9.49
C TRP A 131 7.04 6.51 9.32
N ILE A 132 7.88 6.72 10.34
CA ILE A 132 9.32 6.42 10.30
C ILE A 132 9.63 5.26 11.25
N PRO A 133 10.10 4.11 10.75
CA PRO A 133 10.46 3.00 11.60
C PRO A 133 11.74 3.28 12.39
N ILE A 134 11.69 2.96 13.68
CA ILE A 134 12.82 3.01 14.60
C ILE A 134 13.37 1.60 14.75
N LEU A 135 14.61 1.41 14.30
CA LEU A 135 15.22 0.08 14.26
C LEU A 135 16.01 -0.25 15.53
N SER A 136 15.99 -1.54 15.87
CA SER A 136 16.91 -2.17 16.81
C SER A 136 18.32 -2.33 16.21
N LYS A 137 19.27 -2.78 17.04
CA LYS A 137 20.62 -3.16 16.58
C LYS A 137 20.60 -4.36 15.61
N GLN A 138 19.51 -5.12 15.59
CA GLN A 138 19.30 -6.29 14.72
C GLN A 138 18.51 -5.95 13.44
N ASN A 139 18.34 -4.67 13.11
CA ASN A 139 17.54 -4.19 11.97
C ASN A 139 16.06 -4.60 11.99
N LEU A 140 15.53 -4.91 13.18
CA LEU A 140 14.09 -5.11 13.40
C LEU A 140 13.43 -3.81 13.88
N ILE A 141 12.22 -3.53 13.43
CA ILE A 141 11.41 -2.39 13.86
C ILE A 141 11.02 -2.58 15.33
N LYS A 142 11.29 -1.55 16.15
CA LYS A 142 10.89 -1.48 17.57
C LYS A 142 9.70 -0.57 17.82
N ASP A 143 9.55 0.43 16.97
CA ASP A 143 8.56 1.49 17.08
C ASP A 143 8.41 2.14 15.70
N ILE A 144 7.29 2.81 15.45
CA ILE A 144 7.05 3.61 14.25
C ILE A 144 6.56 4.98 14.67
N GLN A 145 7.32 6.01 14.34
CA GLN A 145 7.07 7.38 14.78
C GLN A 145 6.56 8.24 13.64
N VAL A 146 5.49 8.98 13.89
CA VAL A 146 4.98 9.97 12.94
C VAL A 146 5.77 11.27 13.11
N SER A 147 6.59 11.62 12.11
CA SER A 147 7.42 12.83 12.14
C SER A 147 7.81 13.30 10.74
N ASN A 148 8.19 14.57 10.61
CA ASN A 148 8.71 15.14 9.35
C ASN A 148 10.24 15.02 9.22
N ALA A 149 10.87 14.11 9.96
CA ALA A 149 12.30 13.90 9.87
C ALA A 149 12.67 13.33 8.49
N ASN A 150 13.74 13.83 7.88
CA ASN A 150 14.23 13.33 6.58
C ASN A 150 14.98 11.98 6.77
N LYS A 151 14.21 10.92 6.99
CA LYS A 151 14.62 9.53 7.13
C LYS A 151 13.73 8.64 6.25
N PRO A 152 14.11 7.39 5.98
CA PRO A 152 13.22 6.46 5.31
C PRO A 152 11.91 6.30 6.08
N SER A 153 10.78 6.39 5.37
CA SER A 153 9.44 6.21 5.88
C SER A 153 8.73 5.06 5.18
N LEU A 154 7.61 4.59 5.73
CA LEU A 154 6.79 3.57 5.09
C LEU A 154 6.40 3.99 3.66
N LEU A 155 6.45 3.04 2.74
CA LEU A 155 6.10 3.24 1.33
C LEU A 155 4.62 2.95 1.05
N GLY A 156 3.88 2.34 1.98
CA GLY A 156 2.55 1.76 1.69
C GLY A 156 2.61 0.34 1.11
N ILE A 157 3.75 -0.33 1.24
CA ILE A 157 3.92 -1.74 0.86
C ILE A 157 4.56 -2.51 2.02
N SER A 158 4.00 -3.66 2.35
CA SER A 158 4.53 -4.56 3.37
C SER A 158 4.34 -6.01 2.99
N TYR A 159 5.21 -6.88 3.50
CA TYR A 159 5.08 -8.33 3.42
C TYR A 159 4.96 -8.90 4.82
N TRP A 160 4.12 -9.92 4.96
CA TRP A 160 3.90 -10.62 6.22
C TRP A 160 4.03 -12.12 6.02
N ASP A 161 4.95 -12.72 6.78
CA ASP A 161 5.10 -14.17 6.83
C ASP A 161 3.88 -14.84 7.50
N GLU A 162 3.76 -16.16 7.33
CA GLU A 162 2.61 -16.93 7.81
C GLU A 162 2.39 -16.79 9.33
N VAL A 163 3.47 -16.81 10.12
CA VAL A 163 3.39 -16.69 11.59
C VAL A 163 2.86 -15.31 11.99
N SER A 164 3.37 -14.25 11.36
CA SER A 164 2.94 -12.89 11.63
C SER A 164 1.48 -12.67 11.19
N CYS A 165 1.09 -13.22 10.04
CA CYS A 165 -0.31 -13.22 9.59
C CYS A 165 -1.25 -13.85 10.63
N GLU A 166 -0.92 -15.03 11.17
CA GLU A 166 -1.75 -15.68 12.19
C GLU A 166 -1.89 -14.85 13.47
N ILE A 167 -0.81 -14.22 13.93
CA ILE A 167 -0.82 -13.37 15.13
C ILE A 167 -1.67 -12.12 14.89
N ILE A 168 -1.46 -11.43 13.77
CA ILE A 168 -2.20 -10.22 13.40
C ILE A 168 -3.69 -10.53 13.25
N LYS A 169 -4.06 -11.61 12.54
CA LYS A 169 -5.48 -11.99 12.32
C LYS A 169 -6.25 -12.19 13.62
N LYS A 170 -5.63 -12.77 14.63
CA LYS A 170 -6.25 -12.99 15.96
C LYS A 170 -6.57 -11.68 16.68
N GLU A 171 -5.87 -10.60 16.34
CA GLU A 171 -6.02 -9.30 16.99
C GLU A 171 -7.00 -8.39 16.25
N ILE A 172 -7.24 -8.60 14.94
CA ILE A 172 -8.16 -7.80 14.12
C ILE A 172 -9.52 -7.55 14.80
N PRO A 173 -10.24 -8.54 15.38
CA PRO A 173 -11.55 -8.31 15.98
C PRO A 173 -11.57 -7.25 17.08
N LYS A 174 -10.44 -7.04 17.79
CA LYS A 174 -10.33 -6.02 18.85
C LYS A 174 -10.40 -4.59 18.29
N PHE A 175 -10.07 -4.42 17.02
CA PHE A 175 -10.08 -3.14 16.32
C PHE A 175 -11.42 -2.82 15.63
N LEU A 176 -12.37 -3.75 15.60
CA LEU A 176 -13.66 -3.58 14.89
C LEU A 176 -14.78 -3.02 15.77
N ASN A 177 -14.46 -2.52 16.96
CA ASN A 177 -15.43 -1.80 17.78
C ASN A 177 -15.71 -0.42 17.17
N LYS A 178 -16.87 0.15 17.50
CA LYS A 178 -17.35 1.42 16.93
C LYS A 178 -16.36 2.58 17.12
N GLU A 179 -15.79 2.70 18.32
CA GLU A 179 -14.83 3.78 18.64
C GLU A 179 -13.61 3.73 17.73
N ASN A 180 -13.06 2.53 17.49
CA ASN A 180 -11.92 2.36 16.60
C ASN A 180 -12.28 2.58 15.13
N LEU A 181 -13.42 2.07 14.66
CA LEU A 181 -13.84 2.23 13.27
C LEU A 181 -14.14 3.69 12.89
N GLU A 182 -14.71 4.46 13.83
CA GLU A 182 -14.99 5.89 13.63
C GLU A 182 -13.75 6.78 13.81
N ASN A 183 -12.63 6.23 14.27
CA ASN A 183 -11.38 6.97 14.41
C ASN A 183 -10.65 7.07 13.05
N SER A 184 -10.74 8.25 12.43
CA SER A 184 -10.10 8.53 11.13
C SER A 184 -8.57 8.41 11.13
N LYS A 185 -7.92 8.29 12.28
CA LYS A 185 -6.46 8.12 12.41
C LYS A 185 -6.03 6.65 12.50
N LEU A 186 -6.96 5.70 12.53
CA LEU A 186 -6.63 4.27 12.60
C LEU A 186 -6.58 3.64 11.20
N TYR A 187 -5.36 3.47 10.71
CA TYR A 187 -5.05 2.70 9.51
C TYR A 187 -4.89 1.22 9.89
N TRP A 188 -4.92 0.34 8.88
CA TRP A 188 -4.67 -1.09 9.13
C TRP A 188 -3.27 -1.33 9.75
N ASP A 189 -2.26 -0.51 9.40
CA ASP A 189 -0.90 -0.55 9.94
C ASP A 189 -0.84 -0.40 11.47
N ASN A 190 -1.84 0.25 12.08
CA ASN A 190 -1.91 0.34 13.53
C ASN A 190 -1.98 -1.04 14.20
N ILE A 191 -2.55 -2.05 13.52
CA ILE A 191 -2.67 -3.41 14.05
C ILE A 191 -1.28 -4.04 14.23
N PRO A 192 -0.46 -4.26 13.19
CA PRO A 192 0.87 -4.84 13.37
C PRO A 192 1.80 -3.99 14.23
N ILE A 193 1.67 -2.65 14.21
CA ILE A 193 2.50 -1.76 15.03
C ILE A 193 2.28 -2.00 16.53
N MET A 194 1.05 -2.26 16.94
CA MET A 194 0.73 -2.64 18.33
C MET A 194 1.24 -4.04 18.72
N LEU A 195 1.79 -4.80 17.78
CA LEU A 195 2.24 -6.17 17.97
C LEU A 195 3.74 -6.35 17.73
N LEU A 196 4.52 -5.27 17.56
CA LEU A 196 5.97 -5.32 17.32
C LEU A 196 6.78 -6.02 18.42
N ASP A 197 6.20 -6.20 19.61
CA ASP A 197 6.77 -7.01 20.70
C ASP A 197 6.56 -8.52 20.49
N LYS A 198 5.61 -8.93 19.65
CA LYS A 198 5.21 -10.32 19.38
C LYS A 198 5.64 -10.83 18.01
N ILE A 199 5.90 -9.95 17.05
CA ILE A 199 6.31 -10.30 15.68
C ILE A 199 7.66 -9.66 15.34
N LYS A 200 8.41 -10.28 14.42
CA LYS A 200 9.69 -9.75 13.94
C LYS A 200 9.47 -9.11 12.58
N VAL A 201 9.63 -7.79 12.52
CA VAL A 201 9.44 -7.03 11.27
C VAL A 201 10.72 -6.30 10.94
N GLY A 202 11.26 -6.56 9.75
CA GLY A 202 12.41 -5.84 9.20
C GLY A 202 11.97 -4.68 8.32
N ILE A 203 12.93 -4.11 7.59
CA ILE A 203 12.67 -3.15 6.52
C ILE A 203 13.38 -3.55 5.23
N HIS A 204 12.83 -3.13 4.10
CA HIS A 204 13.51 -3.12 2.81
C HIS A 204 13.57 -1.69 2.27
N LEU A 205 14.77 -1.14 2.11
CA LEU A 205 14.95 0.22 1.60
C LEU A 205 14.87 0.24 0.07
N VAL A 206 13.83 0.89 -0.44
CA VAL A 206 13.61 1.12 -1.86
C VAL A 206 14.42 2.33 -2.33
N GLY A 207 14.99 2.23 -3.53
CA GLY A 207 15.69 3.34 -4.17
C GLY A 207 14.74 4.50 -4.44
N LYS A 208 15.22 5.73 -4.23
CA LYS A 208 14.44 6.97 -4.37
C LYS A 208 13.75 7.20 -5.73
N ASN A 209 14.19 6.48 -6.77
CA ASN A 209 13.65 6.58 -8.13
C ASN A 209 12.83 5.34 -8.54
N GLN A 210 12.62 4.38 -7.63
CA GLN A 210 11.93 3.12 -7.94
C GLN A 210 10.45 3.14 -7.54
N ALA A 211 10.06 4.05 -6.65
CA ALA A 211 8.67 4.22 -6.25
C ALA A 211 8.37 5.66 -5.83
N ALA A 212 7.09 6.02 -5.84
CA ALA A 212 6.57 7.30 -5.38
C ALA A 212 5.17 7.11 -4.79
N GLU A 213 4.67 8.13 -4.08
CA GLU A 213 3.26 8.18 -3.66
C GLU A 213 2.51 9.20 -4.49
N MET A 214 1.27 8.84 -4.82
CA MET A 214 0.35 9.65 -5.59
C MET A 214 -0.80 10.09 -4.68
N ASP A 215 -0.51 11.07 -3.83
CA ASP A 215 -1.46 11.67 -2.88
C ASP A 215 -2.21 12.87 -3.46
N THR A 216 -1.53 13.66 -4.29
CA THR A 216 -2.09 14.83 -4.95
C THR A 216 -1.90 14.82 -6.47
N ILE A 217 -2.63 15.68 -7.15
CA ILE A 217 -2.50 15.90 -8.60
C ILE A 217 -1.09 16.39 -8.97
N GLU A 218 -0.45 17.20 -8.12
CA GLU A 218 0.93 17.63 -8.31
C GLU A 218 1.90 16.45 -8.23
N ASN A 219 1.66 15.48 -7.33
CA ASN A 219 2.46 14.26 -7.29
C ASN A 219 2.30 13.46 -8.59
N TYR A 220 1.06 13.28 -9.06
CA TYR A 220 0.79 12.59 -10.32
C TYR A 220 1.53 13.21 -11.51
N HIS A 221 1.44 14.54 -11.68
CA HIS A 221 2.14 15.24 -12.75
C HIS A 221 3.67 15.10 -12.63
N TYR A 222 4.21 15.25 -11.42
CA TYR A 222 5.64 15.08 -11.17
C TYR A 222 6.13 13.67 -11.52
N ILE A 223 5.36 12.64 -11.17
CA ILE A 223 5.67 11.25 -11.48
C ILE A 223 5.67 11.03 -13.00
N CYS A 224 4.63 11.49 -13.70
CA CYS A 224 4.52 11.40 -15.15
C CYS A 224 5.69 12.09 -15.86
N ASP A 225 6.05 13.31 -15.45
CA ASP A 225 7.18 14.05 -16.03
C ASP A 225 8.52 13.35 -15.79
N THR A 226 8.69 12.72 -14.62
CA THR A 226 9.90 11.98 -14.26
C THR A 226 10.07 10.73 -15.12
N MET A 227 8.98 9.98 -15.35
CA MET A 227 8.98 8.80 -16.22
C MET A 227 9.31 9.15 -17.67
N ILE A 228 8.73 10.24 -18.19
CA ILE A 228 9.02 10.73 -19.55
C ILE A 228 10.53 11.03 -19.69
N LYS A 229 11.12 11.75 -18.73
CA LYS A 229 12.55 12.10 -18.78
C LYS A 229 13.46 10.88 -18.72
N ALA A 230 13.12 9.87 -17.92
CA ALA A 230 13.90 8.63 -17.83
C ALA A 230 13.92 7.86 -19.17
N CYS A 231 12.83 7.89 -19.94
CA CYS A 231 12.77 7.29 -21.27
C CYS A 231 13.73 7.99 -22.26
N TYR A 232 13.85 9.32 -22.20
CA TYR A 232 14.74 10.09 -23.09
C TYR A 232 16.23 10.02 -22.72
N THR A 233 16.57 9.68 -21.48
CA THR A 233 17.98 9.51 -21.05
C THR A 233 18.51 8.10 -21.26
N SER A 234 17.64 7.14 -21.58
CA SER A 234 17.98 5.73 -21.77
C SER A 234 18.02 5.32 -23.25
N SER A 235 17.82 6.28 -24.16
CA SER A 235 17.91 6.16 -25.63
C SER A 235 19.19 6.78 -26.16
#